data_AF-A0A520DHM4-F1
#
_entry.id   AF-A0A520DHM4-F1
#
_cell.length_a   1.000
_cell.length_b   1.000
_cell.length_c   1.000
_cell.angle_alpha   90.00
_cell.angle_beta   90.00
_cell.angle_gamma   90.00
#
_symmetry.space_group_name_H-M   'P 1'
#
loop_
_entity.id
_entity.type
_entity.pdbx_description
1 polymer ?
#
loop_
_entity_poly.entity_id
_entity_poly.type
_entity_poly.pdbx_seq_one_letter_code
_entity_poly.pdbx_strand_id
1 'polypeptide(L)'
;MTTTAHAPGRRCRLQRGAYAVEFAAVFLVLFALVYACICVALLFAFRAGLQNAAEDGARAALRYQVDMPSRLASAAAVALQRTRGWLPVTPTVATQMCLVATGQCIDPACGTEWVQRCQVVVTVTAGGMRRVLPVLDFALPDTLVGRATVLMDGRSL
;
A
#
# COMPACT_ATOMS: atom_id res chain seq x y z
N MET A 1 50.91 66.76 27.70
CA MET A 1 50.77 65.37 28.19
C MET A 1 49.52 64.78 27.56
N THR A 2 49.72 63.80 26.68
CA THR A 2 48.73 63.20 25.78
C THR A 2 47.91 62.14 26.48
N THR A 3 46.58 62.30 26.54
CA THR A 3 45.64 61.27 26.99
C THR A 3 45.19 60.44 25.79
N THR A 4 45.64 59.20 25.70
CA THR A 4 45.19 58.22 24.70
C THR A 4 43.85 57.62 25.13
N ALA A 5 42.79 57.88 24.36
CA ALA A 5 41.48 57.27 24.55
C ALA A 5 41.48 55.82 24.01
N HIS A 6 41.16 54.86 24.86
CA HIS A 6 41.03 53.45 24.50
C HIS A 6 39.60 53.20 23.99
N ALA A 7 39.44 52.93 22.69
CA ALA A 7 38.15 52.59 22.10
C ALA A 7 37.79 51.13 22.42
N PRO A 8 36.64 50.83 23.06
CA PRO A 8 36.24 49.46 23.33
C PRO A 8 35.84 48.76 22.02
N GLY A 9 36.51 47.65 21.74
CA GLY A 9 36.30 46.84 20.55
C GLY A 9 34.86 46.35 20.43
N ARG A 10 34.22 46.67 19.28
CA ARG A 10 32.95 46.07 18.85
C ARG A 10 33.16 44.58 18.56
N ARG A 11 33.01 43.70 19.55
CA ARG A 11 33.00 42.24 19.35
C ARG A 11 31.80 41.50 19.95
N CYS A 12 30.72 42.18 20.29
CA CYS A 12 29.52 41.56 20.90
C CYS A 12 28.27 41.53 19.99
N ARG A 13 28.40 41.20 18.70
CA ARG A 13 27.23 40.99 17.81
C ARG A 13 27.24 39.70 16.98
N LEU A 14 28.25 38.84 17.11
CA LEU A 14 28.38 37.62 16.30
C LEU A 14 27.85 36.35 16.98
N GLN A 15 27.53 36.37 18.27
CA GLN A 15 27.16 35.15 19.02
C GLN A 15 25.64 34.88 19.14
N ARG A 16 24.77 35.73 18.59
CA ARG A 16 23.31 35.61 18.77
C ARG A 16 22.59 34.63 17.82
N GLY A 17 23.32 33.85 17.02
CA GLY A 17 22.73 32.94 16.02
C GLY A 17 23.08 31.47 16.18
N ALA A 18 24.07 31.09 16.99
CA ALA A 18 24.54 29.71 17.09
C ALA A 18 23.42 28.75 17.53
N TYR A 19 22.67 29.12 18.58
CA TYR A 19 21.51 28.37 19.05
C TYR A 19 20.38 28.26 18.02
N ALA A 20 20.22 29.26 17.15
CA ALA A 20 19.19 29.21 16.10
C ALA A 20 19.55 28.17 15.01
N VAL A 21 20.84 28.02 14.70
CA VAL A 21 21.32 27.02 13.73
C VAL A 21 21.21 25.61 14.29
N GLU A 22 21.58 25.40 15.56
CA GLU A 22 21.40 24.11 16.24
C GLU A 22 19.93 23.69 16.27
N PHE A 23 19.02 24.62 16.62
CA PHE A 23 17.59 24.35 16.61
C PHE A 23 17.07 24.03 15.20
N ALA A 24 17.50 24.79 14.19
CA ALA A 24 17.10 24.54 12.80
C ALA A 24 17.55 23.14 12.33
N ALA A 25 18.76 22.71 12.69
CA ALA A 25 19.26 21.38 12.36
C ALA A 25 18.43 20.27 13.02
N VAL A 26 18.16 20.37 14.33
CA VAL A 26 17.33 19.39 15.06
C VAL A 26 15.91 19.36 14.50
N PHE A 27 15.32 20.52 14.20
CA PHE A 27 14.00 20.64 13.59
C PHE A 27 13.95 19.92 12.24
N LEU A 28 14.94 20.13 11.36
CA LEU A 28 15.00 19.46 10.06
C LEU A 28 15.12 17.94 10.20
N VAL A 29 15.95 17.45 11.14
CA VAL A 29 16.11 16.01 11.39
C VAL A 29 14.82 15.41 11.94
N LEU A 30 14.19 16.04 12.94
CA LEU A 30 12.94 15.56 13.51
C LEU A 30 11.82 15.55 12.45
N PHE A 31 11.71 16.62 11.66
CA PHE A 31 10.73 16.71 10.59
C PHE A 31 10.95 15.62 9.54
N ALA A 32 12.20 15.36 9.15
CA ALA A 32 12.54 14.29 8.22
C ALA A 32 12.16 12.90 8.76
N LEU A 33 12.39 12.63 10.05
CA LEU A 33 12.01 11.36 10.69
C LEU A 33 10.49 11.19 10.75
N VAL A 34 9.75 12.20 11.21
CA VAL A 34 8.28 12.17 11.25
C VAL A 34 7.71 12.00 9.84
N TYR A 35 8.26 12.73 8.87
CA TYR A 35 7.87 12.62 7.47
C TYR A 35 8.09 11.21 6.94
N ALA A 36 9.26 10.61 7.16
CA ALA A 36 9.56 9.24 6.75
C ALA A 36 8.58 8.24 7.39
N CYS A 37 8.28 8.38 8.68
CA CYS A 37 7.31 7.54 9.39
C CYS A 37 5.91 7.65 8.76
N ILE A 38 5.43 8.86 8.46
CA ILE A 38 4.12 9.07 7.82
C ILE A 38 4.08 8.37 6.46
N CYS A 39 5.14 8.49 5.65
CA CYS A 39 5.17 7.91 4.32
C CYS A 39 5.13 6.38 4.35
N VAL A 40 5.93 5.78 5.23
CA VAL A 40 5.94 4.33 5.43
C VAL A 40 4.61 3.85 6.01
N ALA A 41 4.01 4.59 6.94
CA ALA A 41 2.69 4.26 7.50
C ALA A 41 1.60 4.29 6.41
N LEU A 42 1.60 5.28 5.52
CA LEU A 42 0.68 5.35 4.39
C LEU A 42 0.87 4.18 3.41
N LEU A 43 2.12 3.82 3.09
CA LEU A 43 2.43 2.66 2.26
C LEU A 43 1.82 1.38 2.86
N PHE A 44 2.06 1.12 4.15
CA PHE A 44 1.51 -0.05 4.82
C PHE A 44 -0.01 -0.01 4.90
N ALA A 45 -0.61 1.16 5.17
CA ALA A 45 -2.05 1.33 5.18
C ALA A 45 -2.68 0.98 3.82
N PHE A 46 -2.08 1.42 2.71
CA PHE A 46 -2.55 1.07 1.38
C PHE A 46 -2.41 -0.43 1.09
N ARG A 47 -1.26 -1.04 1.43
CA ARG A 47 -1.07 -2.50 1.28
C ARG A 47 -2.11 -3.30 2.07
N ALA A 48 -2.35 -2.92 3.33
CA ALA A 48 -3.35 -3.55 4.19
C ALA A 48 -4.77 -3.35 3.64
N GLY A 49 -5.10 -2.16 3.13
CA GLY A 49 -6.39 -1.87 2.50
C GLY A 49 -6.64 -2.70 1.25
N LEU A 50 -5.63 -2.84 0.38
CA LEU A 50 -5.72 -3.70 -0.80
C LEU A 50 -5.88 -5.18 -0.43
N GLN A 51 -5.19 -5.64 0.61
CA GLN A 51 -5.32 -7.00 1.11
C GLN A 51 -6.73 -7.26 1.64
N ASN A 52 -7.27 -6.35 2.45
CA ASN A 52 -8.64 -6.46 2.97
C ASN A 52 -9.68 -6.44 1.83
N ALA A 53 -9.49 -5.61 0.80
CA ALA A 53 -10.35 -5.61 -0.38
C ALA A 53 -10.28 -6.93 -1.16
N ALA A 54 -9.09 -7.51 -1.30
CA ALA A 54 -8.91 -8.82 -1.91
C ALA A 54 -9.59 -9.93 -1.09
N GLU A 55 -9.46 -9.91 0.24
CA GLU A 55 -10.10 -10.86 1.15
C GLU A 55 -11.63 -10.79 1.08
N ASP A 56 -12.19 -9.58 1.07
CA ASP A 56 -13.64 -9.38 0.92
C ASP A 56 -14.14 -9.86 -0.46
N GLY A 57 -13.36 -9.64 -1.52
CA GLY A 57 -13.63 -10.21 -2.85
C GLY A 57 -13.58 -11.73 -2.85
N ALA A 58 -12.58 -12.33 -2.18
CA ALA A 58 -12.43 -13.77 -2.09
C ALA A 58 -13.57 -14.41 -1.27
N ARG A 59 -14.00 -13.75 -0.19
CA ARG A 59 -15.19 -14.14 0.58
C ARG A 59 -16.47 -14.02 -0.22
N ALA A 60 -16.58 -13.01 -1.09
CA ALA A 60 -17.73 -12.88 -2.00
C ALA A 60 -17.79 -14.03 -3.02
N ALA A 61 -16.64 -14.60 -3.40
CA ALA A 61 -16.58 -15.74 -4.31
C ALA A 61 -17.20 -17.04 -3.74
N LEU A 62 -17.27 -17.16 -2.41
CA LEU A 62 -17.94 -18.29 -1.73
C LEU A 62 -19.47 -18.16 -1.71
N ARG A 63 -20.02 -16.99 -2.02
CA ARG A 63 -21.47 -16.82 -2.07
C ARG A 63 -21.99 -17.60 -3.25
N TYR A 64 -23.10 -18.32 -3.03
CA TYR A 64 -23.73 -19.12 -4.07
C TYR A 64 -24.08 -18.23 -5.28
N GLN A 65 -23.54 -18.61 -6.44
CA GLN A 65 -23.96 -18.12 -7.74
C GLN A 65 -24.18 -19.30 -8.67
N VAL A 66 -25.03 -19.07 -9.66
CA VAL A 66 -25.49 -20.07 -10.63
C VAL A 66 -24.33 -20.62 -11.46
N ASP A 67 -23.37 -19.77 -11.84
CA ASP A 67 -22.26 -20.14 -12.72
C ASP A 67 -20.90 -19.71 -12.14
N MET A 68 -19.83 -20.42 -12.50
CA MET A 68 -18.46 -20.02 -12.13
C MET A 68 -18.04 -18.63 -12.64
N PRO A 69 -18.30 -18.22 -13.90
CA PRO A 69 -17.97 -16.86 -14.36
C PRO A 69 -18.71 -15.77 -13.55
N SER A 70 -19.95 -16.02 -13.11
CA SER A 70 -20.69 -15.05 -12.30
C SER A 70 -20.14 -14.95 -10.87
N ARG A 71 -19.63 -16.06 -10.30
CA ARG A 71 -18.85 -16.03 -9.05
C ARG A 71 -17.62 -15.13 -9.16
N LEU A 72 -16.79 -15.34 -10.20
CA LEU A 72 -15.57 -14.55 -10.42
C LEU A 72 -15.87 -13.07 -10.67
N ALA A 73 -16.93 -12.77 -11.43
CA ALA A 73 -17.39 -11.41 -11.67
C ALA A 73 -17.84 -10.72 -10.37
N SER A 74 -18.55 -11.44 -9.49
CA SER A 74 -18.98 -10.88 -8.21
C SER A 74 -17.85 -10.65 -7.23
N ALA A 75 -16.86 -11.56 -7.19
CA ALA A 75 -15.64 -11.38 -6.41
C ALA A 75 -14.89 -10.12 -6.87
N ALA A 76 -14.80 -9.92 -8.19
CA ALA A 76 -14.16 -8.73 -8.77
C ALA A 76 -14.95 -7.44 -8.43
N ALA A 77 -16.28 -7.48 -8.53
CA ALA A 77 -17.14 -6.34 -8.22
C ALA A 77 -17.05 -5.93 -6.75
N VAL A 78 -17.02 -6.89 -5.82
CA VAL A 78 -16.86 -6.61 -4.38
C VAL A 78 -15.48 -6.04 -4.09
N ALA A 79 -14.41 -6.64 -4.61
CA ALA A 79 -13.05 -6.11 -4.44
C ALA A 79 -12.94 -4.68 -4.99
N LEU A 80 -13.49 -4.41 -6.18
CA LEU A 80 -13.51 -3.07 -6.76
C LEU A 80 -14.30 -2.10 -5.87
N GLN A 81 -15.49 -2.49 -5.40
CA GLN A 81 -16.31 -1.66 -4.53
C GLN A 81 -15.58 -1.31 -3.22
N ARG A 82 -14.82 -2.25 -2.64
CA ARG A 82 -14.04 -2.03 -1.42
C ARG A 82 -12.85 -1.08 -1.61
N THR A 83 -12.37 -0.90 -2.83
CA THR A 83 -11.31 0.08 -3.15
C THR A 83 -11.86 1.48 -3.45
N ARG A 84 -13.17 1.63 -3.66
CA ARG A 84 -13.76 2.94 -3.98
C ARG A 84 -13.74 3.86 -2.75
N GLY A 85 -13.39 5.12 -2.98
CA GLY A 85 -13.49 6.20 -1.99
C GLY A 85 -12.20 6.53 -1.23
N TRP A 86 -11.28 5.57 -1.05
CA TRP A 86 -10.02 5.81 -0.35
C TRP A 86 -8.78 5.66 -1.24
N LEU A 87 -8.86 4.85 -2.31
CA LEU A 87 -7.74 4.65 -3.22
C LEU A 87 -7.71 5.77 -4.27
N PRO A 88 -6.60 6.53 -4.39
CA PRO A 88 -6.52 7.69 -5.30
C PRO A 88 -6.27 7.32 -6.77
N VAL A 89 -6.13 6.03 -7.07
CA VAL A 89 -5.91 5.50 -8.41
C VAL A 89 -6.97 4.45 -8.72
N THR A 90 -7.27 4.25 -10.00
CA THR A 90 -8.15 3.17 -10.43
C THR A 90 -7.41 1.83 -10.35
N PRO A 91 -7.84 0.89 -9.48
CA PRO A 91 -7.19 -0.40 -9.37
C PRO A 91 -7.65 -1.35 -10.47
N THR A 92 -6.78 -2.28 -10.85
CA THR A 92 -7.11 -3.41 -11.70
C THR A 92 -7.34 -4.64 -10.83
N VAL A 93 -8.47 -5.32 -11.02
CA VAL A 93 -8.84 -6.51 -10.26
C VAL A 93 -8.82 -7.70 -11.20
N ALA A 94 -8.05 -8.73 -10.84
CA ALA A 94 -8.02 -10.01 -11.54
C ALA A 94 -8.54 -11.10 -10.62
N THR A 95 -9.57 -11.82 -11.06
CA THR A 95 -10.14 -12.97 -10.37
C THR A 95 -9.94 -14.22 -11.22
N GLN A 96 -9.35 -15.25 -10.63
CA GLN A 96 -8.99 -16.47 -11.33
C GLN A 96 -9.31 -17.68 -10.46
N MET A 97 -9.79 -18.74 -11.08
CA MET A 97 -9.90 -20.05 -10.45
C MET A 97 -8.59 -20.80 -10.71
N CYS A 98 -8.02 -21.41 -9.68
CA CYS A 98 -6.77 -22.16 -9.82
C CYS A 98 -6.83 -23.45 -9.01
N LEU A 99 -6.10 -24.48 -9.45
CA LEU A 99 -5.88 -25.70 -8.67
C LEU A 99 -5.00 -25.41 -7.45
N VAL A 100 -5.36 -25.99 -6.31
CA VAL A 100 -4.61 -25.81 -5.05
C VAL A 100 -3.25 -26.50 -5.12
N ALA A 101 -3.17 -27.67 -5.74
CA ALA A 101 -1.94 -28.47 -5.78
C ALA A 101 -0.86 -27.89 -6.72
N THR A 102 -1.26 -27.38 -7.89
CA THR A 102 -0.33 -26.92 -8.94
C THR A 102 -0.29 -25.40 -9.10
N GLY A 103 -1.27 -24.67 -8.56
CA GLY A 103 -1.43 -23.24 -8.79
C GLY A 103 -1.81 -22.88 -10.24
N GLN A 104 -2.15 -23.86 -11.09
CA GLN A 104 -2.56 -23.59 -12.46
C GLN A 104 -3.98 -23.02 -12.51
N CYS A 105 -4.12 -21.90 -13.22
CA CYS A 105 -5.37 -21.17 -13.38
C CYS A 105 -5.98 -21.29 -14.78
N ILE A 106 -5.43 -22.18 -15.61
CA ILE A 106 -5.86 -22.41 -16.99
C ILE A 106 -6.72 -23.66 -16.98
N ASP A 107 -8.00 -23.49 -17.31
CA ASP A 107 -9.03 -24.53 -17.33
C ASP A 107 -8.95 -25.57 -16.18
N PRO A 108 -9.09 -25.11 -14.91
CA PRO A 108 -8.92 -26.00 -13.77
C PRO A 108 -10.12 -26.97 -13.67
N ALA A 109 -9.86 -28.26 -13.85
CA ALA A 109 -10.86 -29.31 -13.60
C ALA A 109 -11.01 -29.53 -12.08
N CYS A 110 -12.06 -28.93 -11.50
CA CYS A 110 -12.30 -29.02 -10.08
C CYS A 110 -12.92 -30.37 -9.70
N GLY A 111 -12.40 -30.99 -8.65
CA GLY A 111 -12.85 -32.29 -8.15
C GLY A 111 -12.88 -32.34 -6.62
N THR A 112 -13.22 -33.51 -6.09
CA THR A 112 -13.40 -33.73 -4.65
C THR A 112 -12.08 -34.11 -3.95
N GLU A 113 -11.12 -34.65 -4.71
CA GLU A 113 -9.79 -35.00 -4.24
C GLU A 113 -8.94 -33.77 -3.95
N TRP A 114 -8.00 -33.87 -3.00
CA TRP A 114 -7.15 -32.75 -2.59
C TRP A 114 -6.37 -32.13 -3.76
N VAL A 115 -5.91 -32.96 -4.70
CA VAL A 115 -5.14 -32.53 -5.88
C VAL A 115 -6.02 -31.76 -6.88
N GLN A 116 -7.31 -32.07 -6.92
CA GLN A 116 -8.29 -31.46 -7.82
C GLN A 116 -9.09 -30.32 -7.16
N ARG A 117 -8.77 -29.94 -5.91
CA ARG A 117 -9.47 -28.82 -5.27
C ARG A 117 -9.12 -27.51 -5.93
N CYS A 118 -10.16 -26.72 -6.16
CA CYS A 118 -10.04 -25.38 -6.71
C CYS A 118 -10.03 -24.33 -5.59
N GLN A 119 -9.28 -23.27 -5.83
CA GLN A 119 -9.28 -22.06 -5.05
C GLN A 119 -9.56 -20.87 -5.95
N VAL A 120 -10.27 -19.89 -5.43
CA VAL A 120 -10.39 -18.57 -6.07
C VAL A 120 -9.23 -17.72 -5.61
N VAL A 121 -8.51 -17.16 -6.56
CA VAL A 121 -7.49 -16.15 -6.34
C VAL A 121 -8.04 -14.80 -6.76
N VAL A 122 -8.05 -13.86 -5.82
CA VAL A 122 -8.42 -12.46 -6.07
C VAL A 122 -7.16 -11.62 -5.91
N THR A 123 -6.78 -10.92 -6.98
CA THR A 123 -5.61 -10.03 -6.99
C THR A 123 -6.07 -8.61 -7.32
N VAL A 124 -5.79 -7.68 -6.42
CA VAL A 124 -6.07 -6.25 -6.58
C VAL A 124 -4.75 -5.54 -6.77
N THR A 125 -4.58 -4.88 -7.92
CA THR A 125 -3.36 -4.16 -8.28
C THR A 125 -3.66 -2.67 -8.42
N ALA A 126 -2.95 -1.85 -7.65
CA ALA A 126 -2.99 -0.40 -7.74
C ALA A 126 -1.68 0.09 -8.38
N GLY A 127 -1.77 0.59 -9.61
CA GLY A 127 -0.62 1.16 -10.34
C GLY A 127 -0.64 2.69 -10.35
N GLY A 128 0.51 3.29 -10.65
CA GLY A 128 0.61 4.74 -10.83
C GLY A 128 0.68 5.54 -9.53
N MET A 129 1.00 4.88 -8.41
CA MET A 129 1.11 5.52 -7.08
C MET A 129 2.15 6.65 -7.04
N ARG A 130 3.14 6.59 -7.92
CA ARG A 130 4.19 7.61 -8.09
C ARG A 130 3.66 9.00 -8.48
N ARG A 131 2.51 9.08 -9.16
CA ARG A 131 1.88 10.36 -9.51
C ARG A 131 1.10 10.99 -8.36
N VAL A 132 0.78 10.21 -7.32
CA VAL A 132 -0.04 10.66 -6.20
C VAL A 132 0.79 11.46 -5.20
N LEU A 133 2.08 11.13 -5.05
CA LEU A 133 2.98 11.73 -4.06
C LEU A 133 4.34 12.09 -4.72
N PRO A 134 4.48 13.31 -5.28
CA PRO A 134 5.63 13.67 -6.13
C PRO A 134 6.99 13.72 -5.44
N VAL A 135 7.05 13.71 -4.10
CA VAL A 135 8.31 13.77 -3.33
C VAL A 135 8.76 12.39 -2.80
N LEU A 136 7.94 11.33 -2.98
CA LEU A 136 8.21 9.98 -2.44
C LEU A 136 8.81 9.00 -3.45
N ASP A 137 9.42 9.52 -4.51
CA ASP A 137 9.93 8.74 -5.65
C ASP A 137 11.02 7.73 -5.25
N PHE A 138 11.71 7.94 -4.12
CA PHE A 138 12.78 7.06 -3.65
C PHE A 138 12.30 5.90 -2.75
N ALA A 139 11.09 5.99 -2.17
CA ALA A 139 10.65 5.07 -1.11
C ALA A 139 9.34 4.33 -1.42
N LEU A 140 8.60 4.73 -2.47
CA LEU A 140 7.29 4.16 -2.81
C LEU A 140 7.38 3.35 -4.11
N PRO A 141 6.99 2.06 -4.13
CA PRO A 141 6.89 1.30 -5.38
C PRO A 141 5.70 1.77 -6.23
N ASP A 142 5.90 1.78 -7.56
CA ASP A 142 4.90 2.23 -8.54
C ASP A 142 3.64 1.38 -8.56
N THR A 143 3.75 0.13 -8.09
CA THR A 143 2.67 -0.84 -8.04
C THR A 143 2.53 -1.43 -6.64
N LEU A 144 1.30 -1.43 -6.14
CA LEU A 144 0.91 -2.09 -4.90
C LEU A 144 -0.06 -3.22 -5.26
N VAL A 145 0.17 -4.39 -4.70
CA VAL A 145 -0.64 -5.58 -4.96
C VAL A 145 -1.13 -6.14 -3.62
N GLY A 146 -2.43 -6.39 -3.52
CA GLY A 146 -3.07 -7.18 -2.47
C GLY A 146 -3.63 -8.46 -3.09
N ARG A 147 -3.43 -9.61 -2.45
CA ARG A 147 -3.83 -10.91 -3.00
C ARG A 147 -4.41 -11.80 -1.90
N ALA A 148 -5.60 -12.33 -2.15
CA ALA A 148 -6.25 -13.27 -1.26
C ALA A 148 -6.69 -14.51 -2.03
N THR A 149 -6.67 -15.65 -1.36
CA THR A 149 -7.10 -16.92 -1.91
C THR A 149 -8.08 -17.59 -0.99
N VAL A 150 -9.13 -18.17 -1.55
CA VAL A 150 -10.13 -18.92 -0.80
C VAL A 150 -10.35 -20.26 -1.46
N LEU A 151 -10.26 -21.32 -0.65
CA LEU A 151 -10.49 -22.69 -1.09
C LEU A 151 -11.99 -22.89 -1.31
N MET A 152 -12.36 -23.44 -2.48
CA MET A 152 -13.72 -23.89 -2.73
C MET A 152 -13.91 -25.29 -2.17
N ASP A 153 -15.03 -25.53 -1.51
CA ASP A 153 -15.39 -26.88 -1.09
C ASP A 153 -15.78 -27.68 -2.35
N GLY A 154 -15.19 -28.87 -2.52
CA GLY A 154 -15.38 -29.71 -3.71
C GLY A 154 -16.81 -30.26 -3.85
N ARG A 155 -17.68 -30.00 -2.89
CA ARG A 155 -19.14 -30.28 -2.94
C ARG A 155 -19.98 -29.14 -3.51
N SER A 156 -19.38 -27.97 -3.78
CA SER A 156 -20.07 -26.73 -4.20
C SER A 156 -19.90 -26.38 -5.68
N LEU A 157 -19.40 -27.35 -6.46
CA LEU A 157 -19.16 -27.32 -7.91
C LEU A 157 -20.40 -27.80 -8.66
#